data_AF-A0A9C9NHF3-F1
#
_entry.id   AF-A0A9C9NHF3-F1
#
_cell.length_a   1.000
_cell.length_b   1.000
_cell.length_c   1.000
_cell.angle_alpha   90.00
_cell.angle_beta   90.00
_cell.angle_gamma   90.00
#
_symmetry.space_group_name_H-M   'P 1'
#
loop_
_entity.id
_entity.type
_entity.pdbx_description
1 polymer ?
#
loop_
_entity_poly.entity_id
_entity_poly.type
_entity_poly.pdbx_seq_one_letter_code
_entity_poly.pdbx_strand_id
1 'polypeptide(L)'
;MPKPPIDPDSFDKVNFVIDAWTTGCDAPWYIYVETMKPALLAAFITLVTFGWDDVLRGYFRPRGLYKRRSSKRKRKWTRRLPRFPEVGNTLGKQLPGSTEVRGTKWSSLGKTLWRIDGAMEMVRFFWLVAAITEDFAFDWTSLLFESYWCQDDPPNHFSWHSDTFGIIADEAWSLMNFPIKDYQTAPPFWFGIRGSTGPDPVTVSAGVSVRTRPPFDPPTSIRCVVRNRDTHEIYGDSGTNDELENGEGSVVVSGAVPRSTFFTVNVWMEGTSFADAGDGVVLAEQIVQ
;
A
#
# COMPACT_ATOMS: atom_id res chain seq x y z
N MET A 1 10.44 -7.08 7.79
CA MET A 1 11.01 -6.24 6.71
C MET A 1 12.04 -5.26 7.27
N PRO A 2 13.04 -4.82 6.49
CA PRO A 2 14.00 -3.83 6.96
C PRO A 2 13.27 -2.54 7.32
N LYS A 3 13.30 -2.17 8.61
CA LYS A 3 12.76 -0.89 9.05
C LYS A 3 13.53 0.24 8.35
N PRO A 4 12.86 1.28 7.85
CA PRO A 4 13.55 2.43 7.31
C PRO A 4 14.49 2.99 8.41
N PRO A 5 15.78 3.19 8.11
CA PRO A 5 16.73 3.66 9.10
C PRO A 5 16.45 5.11 9.50
N ILE A 6 16.87 5.47 10.71
CA ILE A 6 16.66 6.80 11.30
C ILE A 6 17.49 7.90 10.59
N ASP A 7 18.55 7.53 9.85
CA ASP A 7 19.46 8.48 9.20
C ASP A 7 19.48 8.29 7.67
N PRO A 8 18.81 9.16 6.89
CA PRO A 8 18.63 9.00 5.45
C PRO A 8 19.89 9.26 4.61
N ASP A 9 20.87 10.00 5.14
CA ASP A 9 22.03 10.48 4.36
C ASP A 9 23.16 9.43 4.23
N SER A 10 23.12 8.36 5.05
CA SER A 10 24.13 7.30 5.06
C SER A 10 23.66 6.00 4.41
N PHE A 11 22.42 5.98 3.91
CA PHE A 11 21.75 4.75 3.51
C PHE A 11 21.90 4.44 2.02
N ASP A 12 22.11 3.16 1.72
CA ASP A 12 22.15 2.65 0.34
C ASP A 12 20.71 2.53 -0.20
N LYS A 13 20.19 3.65 -0.72
CA LYS A 13 18.86 3.74 -1.33
C LYS A 13 18.65 2.68 -2.41
N VAL A 14 19.69 2.35 -3.16
CA VAL A 14 19.63 1.37 -4.25
C VAL A 14 19.34 -0.03 -3.70
N ASN A 15 20.06 -0.45 -2.65
CA ASN A 15 19.78 -1.76 -2.03
C ASN A 15 18.38 -1.84 -1.43
N PHE A 16 17.89 -0.76 -0.83
CA PHE A 16 16.51 -0.73 -0.32
C PHE A 16 15.47 -0.91 -1.41
N VAL A 17 15.64 -0.21 -2.53
CA VAL A 17 14.73 -0.37 -3.67
C VAL A 17 14.84 -1.80 -4.24
N ILE A 18 16.02 -2.39 -4.31
CA ILE A 18 16.17 -3.78 -4.77
C ILE A 18 15.46 -4.75 -3.79
N ASP A 19 15.66 -4.59 -2.49
CA ASP A 19 15.01 -5.42 -1.46
C ASP A 19 13.49 -5.26 -1.49
N ALA A 20 13.01 -4.03 -1.69
CA ALA A 20 11.59 -3.70 -1.83
C ALA A 20 10.91 -4.42 -2.99
N TRP A 21 11.61 -4.49 -4.13
CA TRP A 21 11.09 -5.12 -5.34
C TRP A 21 11.21 -6.64 -5.32
N THR A 22 12.19 -7.18 -4.59
CA THR A 22 12.37 -8.63 -4.45
C THR A 22 11.47 -9.22 -3.38
N THR A 23 11.15 -8.46 -2.34
CA THR A 23 10.24 -8.84 -1.25
C THR A 23 8.91 -8.09 -1.40
N GLY A 24 8.16 -8.43 -2.45
CA GLY A 24 6.88 -7.76 -2.72
C GLY A 24 5.89 -7.94 -1.57
N CYS A 25 5.21 -6.86 -1.18
CA CYS A 25 4.06 -6.95 -0.28
C CYS A 25 2.79 -7.33 -1.04
N ASP A 26 1.92 -8.11 -0.41
CA ASP A 26 0.66 -8.60 -0.98
C ASP A 26 -0.44 -7.52 -0.95
N ALA A 27 -0.06 -6.29 -1.28
CA ALA A 27 -0.97 -5.16 -1.32
C ALA A 27 -1.82 -5.20 -2.62
N PRO A 28 -3.08 -4.75 -2.59
CA PRO A 28 -3.87 -4.61 -3.80
C PRO A 28 -3.31 -3.49 -4.71
N TRP A 29 -3.41 -3.66 -6.04
CA TRP A 29 -2.77 -2.80 -7.05
C TRP A 29 -3.10 -1.29 -6.92
N TYR A 30 -4.26 -0.93 -6.36
CA TYR A 30 -4.67 0.46 -6.21
C TYR A 30 -3.81 1.21 -5.17
N ILE A 31 -3.30 0.51 -4.16
CA ILE A 31 -2.40 1.08 -3.13
C ILE A 31 -1.07 1.48 -3.75
N TYR A 32 -0.54 0.70 -4.69
CA TYR A 32 0.66 1.06 -5.43
C TYR A 32 0.48 2.37 -6.21
N VAL A 33 -0.69 2.57 -6.84
CA VAL A 33 -0.99 3.80 -7.58
C VAL A 33 -1.17 4.98 -6.65
N GLU A 34 -1.84 4.78 -5.51
CA GLU A 34 -2.11 5.83 -4.53
C GLU A 34 -0.81 6.35 -3.88
N THR A 35 0.06 5.44 -3.44
CA THR A 35 1.38 5.76 -2.86
C THR A 35 2.34 6.37 -3.87
N MET A 36 2.21 6.05 -5.16
CA MET A 36 3.05 6.60 -6.22
C MET A 36 2.75 8.08 -6.52
N LYS A 37 1.51 8.57 -6.30
CA LYS A 37 1.11 9.95 -6.64
C LYS A 37 1.99 11.04 -6.00
N PRO A 38 2.21 11.06 -4.66
CA PRO A 38 3.03 12.10 -4.03
C PRO A 38 4.48 12.07 -4.51
N ALA A 39 5.10 10.88 -4.61
CA ALA A 39 6.46 10.73 -5.09
C ALA A 39 6.60 11.18 -6.57
N LEU A 40 5.63 10.80 -7.41
CA LEU A 40 5.60 11.21 -8.82
C LEU A 40 5.46 12.72 -8.97
N LEU A 41 4.64 13.37 -8.13
CA LEU A 41 4.46 14.82 -8.13
C LEU A 41 5.77 15.53 -7.76
N ALA A 42 6.47 15.06 -6.72
CA ALA A 42 7.77 15.60 -6.33
C ALA A 42 8.80 15.46 -7.46
N ALA A 43 8.93 14.26 -8.03
CA ALA A 43 9.81 13.99 -9.16
C ALA A 43 9.48 14.88 -10.38
N PHE A 44 8.19 15.09 -10.67
CA PHE A 44 7.74 15.95 -11.75
C PHE A 44 8.11 17.42 -11.52
N ILE A 45 7.89 17.95 -10.32
CA ILE A 45 8.26 19.33 -9.97
C ILE A 45 9.77 19.51 -10.09
N THR A 46 10.57 18.57 -9.59
CA THR A 46 12.04 18.59 -9.72
C THR A 46 12.46 18.58 -11.19
N LEU A 47 11.88 17.70 -12.01
CA LEU A 47 12.20 17.64 -13.44
C LEU A 47 11.85 18.96 -14.17
N VAL A 48 10.69 19.55 -13.88
CA VAL A 48 10.25 20.81 -14.50
C VAL A 48 11.12 21.99 -14.06
N THR A 49 11.49 22.06 -12.78
CA THR A 49 12.33 23.16 -12.26
C THR A 49 13.73 23.15 -12.86
N PHE A 50 14.37 21.98 -12.99
CA PHE A 50 15.65 21.85 -13.69
C PHE A 50 15.54 22.11 -15.20
N GLY A 51 14.40 21.76 -15.82
CA GLY A 51 14.18 21.98 -17.24
C GLY A 51 14.25 23.45 -17.70
N TRP A 52 14.08 24.41 -16.79
CA TRP A 52 14.20 25.83 -17.13
C TRP A 52 15.62 26.27 -17.48
N ASP A 53 16.65 25.68 -16.85
CA ASP A 53 18.06 25.98 -17.19
C ASP A 53 18.37 25.55 -18.63
N ASP A 54 17.89 24.38 -19.04
CA ASP A 54 18.05 23.87 -20.41
C ASP A 54 17.26 24.69 -21.44
N VAL A 55 16.08 25.22 -21.09
CA VAL A 55 15.33 26.15 -21.94
C VAL A 55 16.09 27.46 -22.14
N LEU A 56 16.66 28.02 -21.06
CA LEU A 56 17.46 29.25 -21.12
C LEU A 56 18.76 29.05 -21.90
N ARG A 57 19.50 27.95 -21.68
CA ARG A 57 20.66 27.62 -22.51
C ARG A 57 20.28 27.41 -23.96
N GLY A 58 19.16 26.74 -24.20
CA GLY A 58 18.52 26.62 -25.50
C GLY A 58 18.36 27.99 -26.15
N TYR A 59 17.80 28.98 -25.46
CA TYR A 59 17.62 30.35 -25.97
C TYR A 59 18.92 30.97 -26.51
N PHE A 60 20.02 30.91 -25.74
CA PHE A 60 21.32 31.49 -26.09
C PHE A 60 22.13 30.70 -27.14
N ARG A 61 21.69 29.47 -27.49
CA ARG A 61 22.47 28.56 -28.31
C ARG A 61 22.55 28.98 -29.79
N PRO A 62 23.77 29.12 -30.37
CA PRO A 62 23.93 29.67 -31.72
C PRO A 62 23.33 28.81 -32.83
N ARG A 63 22.85 29.48 -33.88
CA ARG A 63 22.21 28.82 -35.02
C ARG A 63 23.23 28.03 -35.85
N GLY A 64 22.85 26.82 -36.29
CA GLY A 64 23.63 26.05 -37.27
C GLY A 64 24.82 25.25 -36.72
N LEU A 65 24.89 24.99 -35.42
CA LEU A 65 25.89 24.07 -34.81
C LEU A 65 25.90 22.69 -35.48
N TYR A 66 24.71 22.20 -35.80
CA TYR A 66 24.47 21.03 -36.62
C TYR A 66 24.09 21.47 -38.03
N LYS A 67 25.06 21.98 -38.80
CA LYS A 67 24.89 22.00 -40.26
C LYS A 67 24.67 20.55 -40.69
N ARG A 68 23.41 20.21 -41.00
CA ARG A 68 23.09 19.09 -41.90
C ARG A 68 23.88 19.42 -43.16
N ARG A 69 25.09 18.87 -43.30
CA ARG A 69 25.67 18.72 -44.63
C ARG A 69 24.65 17.83 -45.35
N SER A 70 23.71 18.44 -46.05
CA SER A 70 22.92 17.79 -47.07
C SER A 70 23.86 17.49 -48.23
N SER A 71 24.93 16.72 -47.98
CA SER A 71 25.64 16.10 -49.08
C SER A 71 24.62 15.15 -49.69
N LYS A 72 24.29 15.36 -50.97
CA LYS A 72 23.49 14.48 -51.83
C LYS A 72 24.13 13.10 -51.99
N ARG A 73 24.59 12.47 -50.91
CA ARG A 73 25.27 11.17 -50.91
C ARG A 73 24.23 10.10 -50.62
N LYS A 74 23.78 9.46 -51.70
CA LYS A 74 23.04 8.20 -51.72
C LYS A 74 23.78 7.16 -50.86
N ARG A 75 23.03 6.31 -50.13
CA ARG A 75 23.47 5.11 -49.36
C ARG A 75 24.33 5.42 -48.12
N LYS A 76 24.23 4.76 -46.96
CA LYS A 76 23.68 3.46 -46.53
C LYS A 76 22.97 3.66 -45.17
N TRP A 77 22.08 2.73 -44.88
CA TRP A 77 21.23 2.59 -43.70
C TRP A 77 22.03 2.41 -42.38
N THR A 78 22.82 3.41 -41.98
CA THR A 78 23.29 3.49 -40.59
C THR A 78 22.10 3.91 -39.74
N ARG A 79 21.61 2.98 -38.91
CA ARG A 79 20.63 3.23 -37.84
C ARG A 79 21.13 4.43 -37.03
N ARG A 80 20.67 5.63 -37.39
CA ARG A 80 20.89 6.81 -36.59
C ARG A 80 20.10 6.54 -35.33
N LEU A 81 20.81 6.36 -34.22
CA LEU A 81 20.20 6.51 -32.90
C LEU A 81 19.30 7.75 -32.98
N PRO A 82 18.01 7.64 -32.64
CA PRO A 82 17.12 8.79 -32.66
C PRO A 82 17.79 9.87 -31.81
N ARG A 83 18.21 10.96 -32.46
CA ARG A 83 18.57 12.16 -31.72
C ARG A 83 17.27 12.61 -31.11
N PHE A 84 17.10 12.32 -29.82
CA PHE A 84 16.01 12.89 -29.06
C PHE A 84 15.96 14.39 -29.36
N PRO A 85 14.80 14.92 -29.79
CA PRO A 85 14.65 16.35 -29.94
C PRO A 85 14.96 16.97 -28.58
N GLU A 86 16.03 17.75 -28.50
CA GLU A 86 16.38 18.54 -27.32
C GLU A 86 15.21 19.49 -27.06
N VAL A 87 14.26 19.09 -26.21
CA VAL A 87 13.00 19.79 -25.96
C VAL A 87 13.27 21.25 -25.58
N GLY A 88 14.31 21.49 -24.77
CA GLY A 88 14.79 22.83 -24.41
C GLY A 88 15.25 23.68 -25.61
N ASN A 89 15.89 23.08 -26.62
CA ASN A 89 16.33 23.80 -27.82
C ASN A 89 15.16 24.08 -28.78
N THR A 90 14.11 23.26 -28.78
CA THR A 90 12.87 23.56 -29.53
C THR A 90 12.06 24.65 -28.83
N LEU A 91 11.87 24.58 -27.52
CA LEU A 91 11.18 25.62 -26.75
C LEU A 91 11.94 26.95 -26.77
N GLY A 92 13.25 26.92 -26.52
CA GLY A 92 14.08 28.13 -26.48
C GLY A 92 14.18 28.87 -27.81
N LYS A 93 13.88 28.22 -28.95
CA LYS A 93 13.77 28.88 -30.27
C LYS A 93 12.48 29.67 -30.44
N GLN A 94 11.43 29.28 -29.72
CA GLN A 94 10.12 29.91 -29.81
C GLN A 94 10.00 31.11 -28.89
N LEU A 95 10.91 31.26 -27.92
CA LEU A 95 10.96 32.43 -27.05
C LEU A 95 11.29 33.71 -27.86
N PRO A 96 10.60 34.83 -27.57
CA PRO A 96 10.82 36.11 -28.25
C PRO A 96 12.26 36.62 -28.02
N GLY A 97 12.86 37.22 -29.05
CA GLY A 97 14.25 37.70 -29.02
C GLY A 97 15.32 36.62 -29.30
N SER A 98 14.94 35.34 -29.35
CA SER A 98 15.90 34.26 -29.62
C SER A 98 16.57 34.37 -31.00
N THR A 99 15.90 34.97 -31.98
CA THR A 99 16.45 35.19 -33.33
C THR A 99 17.58 36.21 -33.35
N GLU A 100 17.53 37.22 -32.48
CA GLU A 100 18.54 38.29 -32.40
C GLU A 100 19.84 37.75 -31.79
N VAL A 101 19.73 37.12 -30.62
CA VAL A 101 20.86 36.52 -29.88
C VAL A 101 21.57 35.45 -30.72
N ARG A 102 20.82 34.68 -31.50
CA ARG A 102 21.36 33.59 -32.34
C ARG A 102 21.96 34.06 -33.67
N GLY A 103 21.78 35.33 -34.04
CA GLY A 103 22.28 35.92 -35.29
C GLY A 103 23.80 36.14 -35.30
N THR A 104 24.42 36.17 -34.13
CA THR A 104 25.85 36.46 -33.96
C THR A 104 26.72 35.42 -34.67
N LYS A 105 27.74 35.87 -35.43
CA LYS A 105 28.68 34.96 -36.10
C LYS A 105 29.69 34.41 -35.10
N TRP A 106 29.52 33.16 -34.69
CA TRP A 106 30.49 32.48 -33.81
C TRP A 106 31.69 31.93 -34.60
N SER A 107 32.88 32.03 -33.99
CA SER A 107 34.11 31.42 -34.47
C SER A 107 34.00 29.90 -34.56
N SER A 108 34.89 29.26 -35.34
CA SER A 108 34.91 27.79 -35.47
C SER A 108 35.14 27.11 -34.12
N LEU A 109 36.04 27.66 -33.30
CA LEU A 109 36.32 27.19 -31.95
C LEU A 109 35.11 27.32 -31.03
N GLY A 110 34.41 28.47 -31.07
CA GLY A 110 33.17 28.66 -30.30
C GLY A 110 32.11 27.61 -30.65
N LYS A 111 31.97 27.26 -31.93
CA LYS A 111 31.05 26.20 -32.36
C LYS A 111 31.45 24.81 -31.88
N THR A 112 32.75 24.53 -31.76
CA THR A 112 33.23 23.26 -31.18
C THR A 112 32.97 23.22 -29.68
N LEU A 113 33.20 24.31 -28.95
CA LEU A 113 32.87 24.43 -27.52
C LEU A 113 31.38 24.16 -27.27
N TRP A 114 30.48 24.79 -28.03
CA TRP A 114 29.04 24.55 -27.93
C TRP A 114 28.58 23.11 -28.24
N ARG A 115 29.39 22.33 -28.98
CA ARG A 115 29.11 20.90 -29.22
C ARG A 115 29.54 20.03 -28.05
N ILE A 116 30.69 20.34 -27.44
CA ILE A 116 31.19 19.67 -26.24
C ILE A 116 30.23 19.97 -25.08
N ASP A 117 29.86 21.23 -24.91
CA ASP A 117 28.86 21.69 -23.95
C ASP A 117 27.54 20.93 -24.11
N GLY A 118 27.03 20.79 -25.34
CA GLY A 118 25.84 19.98 -25.60
C GLY A 118 25.95 18.50 -25.27
N ALA A 119 27.14 17.92 -25.39
CA ALA A 119 27.37 16.53 -24.98
C ALA A 119 27.40 16.42 -23.45
N MET A 120 28.05 17.36 -22.77
CA MET A 120 28.06 17.43 -21.31
C MET A 120 26.67 17.69 -20.73
N GLU A 121 25.86 18.53 -21.38
CA GLU A 121 24.45 18.80 -21.04
C GLU A 121 23.61 17.52 -21.10
N MET A 122 23.75 16.73 -22.17
CA MET A 122 23.11 15.41 -22.27
C MET A 122 23.53 14.47 -21.14
N VAL A 123 24.83 14.40 -20.82
CA VAL A 123 25.33 13.58 -19.72
C VAL A 123 24.74 14.05 -18.39
N ARG A 124 24.72 15.35 -18.13
CA ARG A 124 24.12 15.95 -16.93
C ARG A 124 22.61 15.69 -16.84
N PHE A 125 21.90 15.76 -17.96
CA PHE A 125 20.47 15.46 -18.01
C PHE A 125 20.20 13.99 -17.66
N PHE A 126 20.92 13.04 -18.27
CA PHE A 126 20.75 11.62 -17.91
C PHE A 126 21.16 11.33 -16.47
N TRP A 127 22.19 12.01 -15.96
CA TRP A 127 22.58 11.93 -14.55
C TRP A 127 21.48 12.47 -13.63
N LEU A 128 20.89 13.62 -13.96
CA LEU A 128 19.76 14.19 -13.24
C LEU A 128 18.55 13.24 -13.26
N VAL A 129 18.20 12.69 -14.42
CA VAL A 129 17.10 11.72 -14.54
C VAL A 129 17.37 10.49 -13.68
N ALA A 130 18.61 9.97 -13.66
CA ALA A 130 18.97 8.86 -12.79
C ALA A 130 18.78 9.21 -11.31
N ALA A 131 19.27 10.37 -10.86
CA ALA A 131 19.11 10.84 -9.48
C ALA A 131 17.62 11.03 -9.09
N ILE A 132 16.83 11.69 -9.94
CA ILE A 132 15.37 11.85 -9.71
C ILE A 132 14.67 10.50 -9.67
N THR A 133 15.08 9.53 -10.49
CA THR A 133 14.48 8.19 -10.51
C THR A 133 14.82 7.43 -9.23
N GLU A 134 16.03 7.57 -8.71
CA GLU A 134 16.45 6.98 -7.44
C GLU A 134 15.65 7.56 -6.27
N ASP A 135 15.53 8.89 -6.19
CA ASP A 135 14.73 9.56 -5.16
C ASP A 135 13.25 9.20 -5.26
N PHE A 136 12.69 9.20 -6.48
CA PHE A 136 11.31 8.76 -6.72
C PHE A 136 11.06 7.32 -6.26
N ALA A 137 11.96 6.40 -6.62
CA ALA A 137 11.82 5.00 -6.25
C ALA A 137 11.92 4.81 -4.73
N PHE A 138 12.84 5.53 -4.08
CA PHE A 138 12.99 5.52 -2.63
C PHE A 138 11.72 6.06 -1.93
N ASP A 139 11.25 7.26 -2.27
CA ASP A 139 10.07 7.88 -1.65
C ASP A 139 8.80 7.07 -1.87
N TRP A 140 8.64 6.51 -3.08
CA TRP A 140 7.49 5.65 -3.38
C TRP A 140 7.52 4.36 -2.56
N THR A 141 8.67 3.68 -2.52
CA THR A 141 8.81 2.43 -1.76
C THR A 141 8.68 2.67 -0.26
N SER A 142 9.21 3.77 0.29
CA SER A 142 9.03 4.10 1.71
C SER A 142 7.56 4.29 2.08
N LEU A 143 6.79 5.02 1.27
CA LEU A 143 5.35 5.20 1.48
C LEU A 143 4.57 3.88 1.34
N LEU A 144 4.99 3.01 0.42
CA LEU A 144 4.42 1.69 0.28
C LEU A 144 4.64 0.84 1.54
N PHE A 145 5.85 0.83 2.11
CA PHE A 145 6.15 0.08 3.34
C PHE A 145 5.55 0.68 4.60
N GLU A 146 5.28 1.98 4.61
CA GLU A 146 4.54 2.61 5.70
C GLU A 146 3.05 2.22 5.67
N SER A 147 2.52 1.76 4.54
CA SER A 147 1.14 1.32 4.44
C SER A 147 0.88 0.05 5.27
N TYR A 148 -0.32 -0.05 5.84
CA TYR A 148 -0.78 -1.21 6.63
C TYR A 148 -0.54 -2.57 5.94
N TRP A 149 -0.56 -2.60 4.61
CA TRP A 149 -0.38 -3.82 3.81
C TRP A 149 1.05 -4.35 3.77
N CYS A 150 2.03 -3.50 4.04
CA CYS A 150 3.45 -3.81 3.88
C CYS A 150 4.21 -3.63 5.22
N GLN A 151 3.53 -3.20 6.28
CA GLN A 151 4.04 -3.32 7.64
C GLN A 151 4.11 -4.81 8.00
N ASP A 152 5.17 -5.24 8.69
CA ASP A 152 5.17 -6.56 9.29
C ASP A 152 3.97 -6.61 10.25
N ASP A 153 3.03 -7.50 9.95
CA ASP A 153 1.95 -7.88 10.85
C ASP A 153 2.49 -7.95 12.29
N PRO A 154 1.92 -7.19 13.26
CA PRO A 154 2.41 -7.24 14.63
C PRO A 154 2.56 -8.70 15.07
N PRO A 155 3.72 -9.11 15.61
CA PRO A 155 3.86 -10.49 16.08
C PRO A 155 2.75 -10.79 17.10
N ASN A 156 2.29 -12.03 17.12
CA ASN A 156 1.35 -12.54 18.13
C ASN A 156 -0.10 -12.02 18.00
N HIS A 157 -0.65 -12.13 16.79
CA HIS A 157 -2.08 -11.97 16.53
C HIS A 157 -2.64 -13.07 15.62
N PHE A 158 -3.96 -13.13 15.47
CA PHE A 158 -4.61 -13.89 14.40
C PHE A 158 -5.91 -13.21 13.94
N SER A 159 -6.34 -13.55 12.73
CA SER A 159 -7.71 -13.34 12.24
C SER A 159 -8.21 -14.57 11.51
N TRP A 160 -9.43 -14.97 11.83
CA TRP A 160 -10.16 -16.02 11.14
C TRP A 160 -11.59 -15.54 10.92
N HIS A 161 -12.17 -15.93 9.78
CA HIS A 161 -13.56 -15.61 9.47
C HIS A 161 -14.37 -16.84 9.07
N SER A 162 -15.68 -16.64 8.98
CA SER A 162 -16.65 -17.58 8.41
C SER A 162 -17.55 -16.83 7.46
N ASP A 163 -17.83 -17.42 6.31
CA ASP A 163 -18.86 -16.99 5.35
C ASP A 163 -20.13 -17.87 5.45
N THR A 164 -20.16 -18.80 6.41
CA THR A 164 -21.26 -19.76 6.61
C THR A 164 -22.13 -19.38 7.79
N PHE A 165 -23.42 -19.72 7.69
CA PHE A 165 -24.40 -19.60 8.76
C PHE A 165 -24.71 -20.96 9.37
N GLY A 166 -24.69 -21.03 10.70
CA GLY A 166 -25.14 -22.16 11.51
C GLY A 166 -26.49 -21.87 12.16
N ILE A 167 -27.24 -22.92 12.47
CA ILE A 167 -28.51 -22.81 13.19
C ILE A 167 -28.21 -22.60 14.67
N ILE A 168 -28.82 -21.58 15.26
CA ILE A 168 -28.83 -21.34 16.71
C ILE A 168 -30.23 -21.56 17.26
N ALA A 169 -30.33 -22.05 18.49
CA ALA A 169 -31.59 -22.36 19.17
C ALA A 169 -31.92 -21.33 20.26
N ASP A 170 -33.21 -21.16 20.53
CA ASP A 170 -33.73 -20.28 21.57
C ASP A 170 -33.17 -20.65 22.94
N GLU A 171 -32.86 -19.64 23.75
CA GLU A 171 -32.36 -19.79 25.12
C GLU A 171 -31.19 -20.79 25.24
N ALA A 172 -30.31 -20.84 24.22
CA ALA A 172 -29.18 -21.75 24.19
C ALA A 172 -27.90 -21.10 23.66
N TRP A 173 -26.78 -21.38 24.34
CA TRP A 173 -25.46 -20.94 23.88
C TRP A 173 -25.01 -21.80 22.71
N SER A 174 -24.84 -21.18 21.55
CA SER A 174 -24.34 -21.81 20.35
C SER A 174 -22.88 -21.45 20.11
N LEU A 175 -22.05 -22.45 19.82
CA LEU A 175 -20.63 -22.26 19.56
C LEU A 175 -20.42 -21.78 18.12
N MET A 176 -19.66 -20.69 17.96
CA MET A 176 -19.36 -20.15 16.63
C MET A 176 -18.13 -20.82 16.02
N ASN A 177 -18.20 -21.08 14.71
CA ASN A 177 -17.12 -21.67 13.93
C ASN A 177 -16.60 -20.65 12.91
N PHE A 178 -15.29 -20.39 12.94
CA PHE A 178 -14.56 -19.56 11.98
C PHE A 178 -13.49 -20.44 11.31
N PRO A 179 -13.82 -21.11 10.18
CA PRO A 179 -12.94 -22.10 9.57
C PRO A 179 -11.91 -21.52 8.60
N ILE A 180 -12.08 -20.28 8.13
CA ILE A 180 -11.21 -19.67 7.12
C ILE A 180 -10.16 -18.83 7.82
N LYS A 181 -8.89 -19.19 7.65
CA LYS A 181 -7.75 -18.45 8.20
C LYS A 181 -7.40 -17.28 7.28
N ASP A 182 -7.43 -16.06 7.80
CA ASP A 182 -6.88 -14.88 7.12
C ASP A 182 -5.37 -14.86 7.32
N TYR A 183 -4.97 -14.74 8.59
CA TYR A 183 -3.58 -14.72 9.03
C TYR A 183 -3.49 -15.27 10.45
N GLN A 184 -2.34 -15.82 10.82
CA GLN A 184 -2.10 -16.30 12.18
C GLN A 184 -0.60 -16.39 12.45
N THR A 185 -0.18 -15.64 13.46
CA THR A 185 1.16 -15.67 14.02
C THR A 185 1.06 -16.17 15.45
N ALA A 186 1.16 -17.49 15.61
CA ALA A 186 0.94 -18.13 16.89
C ALA A 186 2.12 -17.95 17.85
N PRO A 187 1.85 -17.83 19.17
CA PRO A 187 0.55 -17.66 19.83
C PRO A 187 0.11 -16.18 19.90
N PRO A 188 -1.20 -15.86 19.99
CA PRO A 188 -2.36 -16.74 20.12
C PRO A 188 -2.69 -17.48 18.82
N PHE A 189 -3.50 -18.55 18.90
CA PHE A 189 -3.97 -19.26 17.72
C PHE A 189 -5.44 -19.62 17.80
N TRP A 190 -6.04 -19.87 16.63
CA TRP A 190 -7.42 -20.32 16.48
C TRP A 190 -7.46 -21.67 15.76
N PHE A 191 -8.43 -22.50 16.12
CA PHE A 191 -8.65 -23.83 15.53
C PHE A 191 -10.15 -24.07 15.34
N GLY A 192 -10.71 -23.50 14.27
CA GLY A 192 -12.11 -23.66 13.84
C GLY A 192 -13.12 -23.05 14.83
N ILE A 193 -13.29 -23.70 15.98
CA ILE A 193 -14.32 -23.38 17.00
C ILE A 193 -13.75 -22.86 18.33
N ARG A 194 -12.42 -22.84 18.48
CA ARG A 194 -11.77 -22.42 19.74
C ARG A 194 -10.44 -21.74 19.49
N GLY A 195 -10.07 -20.84 20.38
CA GLY A 195 -8.76 -20.22 20.44
C GLY A 195 -7.97 -20.67 21.65
N SER A 196 -6.66 -20.47 21.60
CA SER A 196 -5.76 -20.60 22.75
C SER A 196 -4.90 -19.36 22.86
N THR A 197 -4.81 -18.83 24.07
CA THR A 197 -3.80 -17.83 24.40
C THR A 197 -2.47 -18.52 24.68
N GLY A 198 -1.37 -17.79 24.44
CA GLY A 198 -0.01 -18.26 24.66
C GLY A 198 0.47 -18.02 26.10
N PRO A 199 1.78 -17.77 26.29
CA PRO A 199 2.30 -17.36 27.60
C PRO A 199 1.78 -15.98 28.05
N ASP A 200 1.30 -15.18 27.11
CA ASP A 200 0.87 -13.80 27.32
C ASP A 200 -0.66 -13.66 27.20
N PRO A 201 -1.27 -12.71 27.93
CA PRO A 201 -2.69 -12.38 27.78
C PRO A 201 -2.96 -11.71 26.44
N VAL A 202 -4.17 -11.88 25.93
CA VAL A 202 -4.57 -11.34 24.62
C VAL A 202 -5.93 -10.69 24.70
N THR A 203 -6.16 -9.66 23.90
CA THR A 203 -7.50 -9.11 23.67
C THR A 203 -8.11 -9.87 22.52
N VAL A 204 -9.25 -10.51 22.75
CA VAL A 204 -10.03 -11.20 21.72
C VAL A 204 -11.23 -10.36 21.38
N SER A 205 -11.44 -10.10 20.09
CA SER A 205 -12.65 -9.48 19.58
C SER A 205 -13.33 -10.40 18.56
N ALA A 206 -14.65 -10.46 18.59
CA ALA A 206 -15.42 -11.23 17.62
C ALA A 206 -16.66 -10.45 17.19
N GLY A 207 -16.95 -10.49 15.90
CA GLY A 207 -18.19 -10.00 15.30
C GLY A 207 -18.94 -11.17 14.67
N VAL A 208 -20.24 -11.27 14.94
CA VAL A 208 -21.11 -12.32 14.38
C VAL A 208 -22.38 -11.68 13.86
N SER A 209 -22.79 -12.08 12.66
CA SER A 209 -24.05 -11.69 12.06
C SER A 209 -25.13 -12.72 12.38
N VAL A 210 -26.30 -12.25 12.76
CA VAL A 210 -27.49 -13.07 13.03
C VAL A 210 -28.59 -12.62 12.08
N ARG A 211 -29.26 -13.59 11.48
CA ARG A 211 -30.39 -13.36 10.57
C ARG A 211 -31.56 -14.25 10.91
N THR A 212 -32.76 -13.75 10.65
CA THR A 212 -34.00 -14.50 10.79
C THR A 212 -34.02 -15.70 9.85
N ARG A 213 -34.48 -16.85 10.36
CA ARG A 213 -34.63 -18.08 9.57
C ARG A 213 -36.11 -18.31 9.26
N PRO A 214 -36.57 -18.17 8.00
CA PRO A 214 -37.94 -18.50 7.64
C PRO A 214 -38.24 -20.00 7.95
N PRO A 215 -39.40 -20.34 8.55
CA PRO A 215 -40.59 -19.51 8.76
C PRO A 215 -40.69 -18.84 10.15
N PHE A 216 -39.61 -18.77 10.93
CA PHE A 216 -39.63 -18.25 12.29
C PHE A 216 -39.60 -16.72 12.32
N ASP A 217 -40.13 -16.14 13.41
CA ASP A 217 -40.06 -14.70 13.67
C ASP A 217 -38.61 -14.27 13.98
N PRO A 218 -38.25 -12.99 13.79
CA PRO A 218 -36.93 -12.48 14.16
C PRO A 218 -36.65 -12.63 15.67
N PRO A 219 -35.40 -12.95 16.09
CA PRO A 219 -35.02 -12.91 17.49
C PRO A 219 -35.28 -11.55 18.12
N THR A 220 -35.69 -11.54 19.40
CA THR A 220 -35.90 -10.30 20.15
C THR A 220 -34.63 -9.79 20.79
N SER A 221 -33.72 -10.69 21.16
CA SER A 221 -32.49 -10.32 21.85
C SER A 221 -31.34 -11.21 21.38
N ILE A 222 -30.16 -10.60 21.18
CA ILE A 222 -28.94 -11.31 20.78
C ILE A 222 -27.79 -10.88 21.67
N ARG A 223 -26.96 -11.86 22.04
CA ARG A 223 -25.78 -11.65 22.86
C ARG A 223 -24.62 -12.51 22.38
N CYS A 224 -23.42 -11.95 22.36
CA CYS A 224 -22.19 -12.66 22.04
C CYS A 224 -21.19 -12.55 23.18
N VAL A 225 -20.54 -13.66 23.51
CA VAL A 225 -19.57 -13.72 24.60
C VAL A 225 -18.29 -14.41 24.16
N VAL A 226 -17.17 -13.87 24.65
CA VAL A 226 -15.91 -14.59 24.71
C VAL A 226 -15.82 -15.23 26.09
N ARG A 227 -15.71 -16.55 26.15
CA ARG A 227 -15.62 -17.27 27.43
C ARG A 227 -14.61 -18.39 27.41
N ASN A 228 -14.15 -18.76 28.60
CA ASN A 228 -13.34 -19.95 28.81
C ASN A 228 -14.06 -21.19 28.30
N ARG A 229 -13.35 -22.05 27.57
CA ARG A 229 -13.91 -23.28 27.02
C ARG A 229 -14.35 -24.26 28.11
N ASP A 230 -13.56 -24.39 29.17
CA ASP A 230 -13.69 -25.45 30.17
C ASP A 230 -14.44 -24.96 31.42
N THR A 231 -14.17 -23.73 31.88
CA THR A 231 -14.81 -23.16 33.08
C THR A 231 -16.07 -22.36 32.78
N HIS A 232 -16.31 -22.01 31.51
CA HIS A 232 -17.39 -21.10 31.07
C HIS A 232 -17.34 -19.68 31.68
N GLU A 233 -16.23 -19.29 32.29
CA GLU A 233 -15.98 -17.92 32.75
C GLU A 233 -16.02 -16.94 31.57
N ILE A 234 -16.78 -15.85 31.69
CA ILE A 234 -16.96 -14.85 30.63
C ILE A 234 -15.84 -13.81 30.73
N TYR A 235 -15.09 -13.64 29.64
CA TYR A 235 -13.99 -12.66 29.52
C TYR A 235 -14.41 -11.38 28.78
N GLY A 236 -15.43 -11.48 27.92
CA GLY A 236 -16.02 -10.37 27.20
C GLY A 236 -17.48 -10.64 26.91
N ASP A 237 -18.30 -9.61 26.97
CA ASP A 237 -19.74 -9.68 26.78
C ASP A 237 -20.20 -8.48 25.97
N SER A 238 -20.92 -8.72 24.88
CA SER A 238 -21.52 -7.66 24.08
C SER A 238 -22.67 -6.94 24.81
N GLY A 239 -23.20 -7.54 25.88
CA GLY A 239 -24.51 -7.19 26.41
C GLY A 239 -25.63 -7.69 25.50
N THR A 240 -26.86 -7.32 25.85
CA THR A 240 -28.05 -7.68 25.07
C THR A 240 -28.32 -6.59 24.03
N ASN A 241 -28.35 -6.97 22.75
CA ASN A 241 -28.79 -6.11 21.66
C ASN A 241 -30.24 -6.47 21.31
N ASP A 242 -31.15 -5.50 21.43
CA ASP A 242 -32.60 -5.73 21.36
C ASP A 242 -33.21 -5.42 19.98
N GLU A 243 -32.42 -4.97 18.99
CA GLU A 243 -32.95 -4.54 17.69
C GLU A 243 -32.22 -5.18 16.51
N LEU A 244 -32.90 -6.09 15.82
CA LEU A 244 -32.55 -6.55 14.48
C LEU A 244 -33.17 -5.59 13.45
N GLU A 245 -32.35 -4.92 12.65
CA GLU A 245 -32.83 -4.08 11.57
C GLU A 245 -33.19 -4.96 10.36
N ASN A 246 -34.46 -5.04 10.00
CA ASN A 246 -34.97 -5.87 8.88
C ASN A 246 -34.73 -7.38 9.02
N GLY A 247 -34.61 -7.90 10.25
CA GLY A 247 -34.36 -9.32 10.50
C GLY A 247 -32.91 -9.75 10.31
N GLU A 248 -32.00 -8.78 10.20
CA GLU A 248 -30.55 -8.99 10.26
C GLU A 248 -29.95 -8.08 11.33
N GLY A 249 -28.89 -8.53 11.96
CA GLY A 249 -28.13 -7.70 12.88
C GLY A 249 -26.79 -8.31 13.18
N SER A 250 -25.90 -7.47 13.70
CA SER A 250 -24.55 -7.87 14.06
C SER A 250 -24.32 -7.60 15.53
N VAL A 251 -23.56 -8.49 16.15
CA VAL A 251 -23.15 -8.35 17.54
C VAL A 251 -21.64 -8.43 17.60
N VAL A 252 -21.04 -7.49 18.33
CA VAL A 252 -19.60 -7.40 18.49
C VAL A 252 -19.27 -7.52 19.97
N VAL A 253 -18.27 -8.34 20.27
CA VAL A 253 -17.75 -8.53 21.62
C VAL A 253 -16.24 -8.33 21.61
N SER A 254 -15.73 -7.76 22.70
CA SER A 254 -14.29 -7.70 22.96
C SER A 254 -14.03 -8.03 24.43
N GLY A 255 -12.96 -8.77 24.71
CA GLY A 255 -12.62 -9.20 26.06
C GLY A 255 -11.14 -9.57 26.21
N ALA A 256 -10.59 -9.30 27.39
CA ALA A 256 -9.22 -9.69 27.71
C ALA A 256 -9.19 -11.14 28.21
N VAL A 257 -8.54 -12.02 27.46
CA VAL A 257 -8.39 -13.43 27.80
C VAL A 257 -7.05 -13.66 28.50
N PRO A 258 -7.03 -14.29 29.68
CA PRO A 258 -5.80 -14.58 30.41
C PRO A 258 -4.84 -15.47 29.61
N ARG A 259 -3.57 -15.47 30.01
CA ARG A 259 -2.56 -16.39 29.46
C ARG A 259 -2.94 -17.86 29.62
N SER A 260 -2.41 -18.71 28.72
CA SER A 260 -2.51 -20.17 28.75
C SER A 260 -3.95 -20.69 28.91
N THR A 261 -4.90 -20.03 28.26
CA THR A 261 -6.33 -20.26 28.39
C THR A 261 -6.94 -20.61 27.04
N PHE A 262 -7.78 -21.64 27.02
CA PHE A 262 -8.62 -21.96 25.87
C PHE A 262 -9.92 -21.16 25.94
N PHE A 263 -10.26 -20.48 24.86
CA PHE A 263 -11.46 -19.66 24.78
C PHE A 263 -12.31 -20.04 23.57
N THR A 264 -13.58 -19.67 23.66
CA THR A 264 -14.58 -19.87 22.62
C THR A 264 -15.44 -18.62 22.46
N VAL A 265 -15.93 -18.40 21.25
CA VAL A 265 -16.94 -17.38 20.95
C VAL A 265 -18.28 -18.08 20.90
N ASN A 266 -19.24 -17.62 21.70
CA ASN A 266 -20.58 -18.19 21.74
C ASN A 266 -21.61 -17.10 21.54
N VAL A 267 -22.69 -17.44 20.85
CA VAL A 267 -23.84 -16.57 20.64
C VAL A 267 -25.05 -17.15 21.35
N TRP A 268 -25.84 -16.29 21.95
CA TRP A 268 -27.12 -16.56 22.57
C TRP A 268 -28.17 -15.69 21.88
N MET A 269 -29.38 -16.23 21.77
CA MET A 269 -30.53 -15.47 21.30
C MET A 269 -31.78 -15.82 22.10
N GLU A 270 -32.76 -14.92 22.09
CA GLU A 270 -34.08 -15.15 22.65
C GLU A 270 -35.17 -14.68 21.68
N GLY A 271 -36.38 -15.20 21.86
CA GLY A 271 -37.60 -14.69 21.23
C GLY A 271 -38.06 -15.45 20.00
N THR A 272 -37.29 -16.44 19.55
CA THR A 272 -37.66 -17.30 18.41
C THR A 272 -37.01 -18.66 18.53
N SER A 273 -37.69 -19.72 18.07
CA SER A 273 -37.19 -21.10 18.21
C SER A 273 -35.85 -21.34 17.52
N PHE A 274 -35.65 -20.75 16.34
CA PHE A 274 -34.41 -20.89 15.57
C PHE A 274 -34.09 -19.63 14.77
N ALA A 275 -32.80 -19.31 14.71
CA ALA A 275 -32.24 -18.31 13.80
C ALA A 275 -30.95 -18.84 13.19
N ASP A 276 -30.42 -18.10 12.22
CA ASP A 276 -29.13 -18.38 11.61
C ASP A 276 -28.10 -17.39 12.17
N ALA A 277 -27.01 -17.87 12.75
CA ALA A 277 -25.86 -17.05 13.13
C ALA A 277 -24.60 -17.51 12.41
N GLY A 278 -23.81 -16.57 11.93
CA GLY A 278 -22.66 -16.84 11.09
C GLY A 278 -22.04 -15.56 10.59
N ASP A 279 -21.42 -15.64 9.42
CA ASP A 279 -20.86 -14.51 8.67
C ASP A 279 -20.20 -13.45 9.56
N GLY A 280 -18.96 -13.73 9.94
CA GLY A 280 -18.30 -12.99 11.00
C GLY A 280 -16.81 -13.25 11.06
N VAL A 281 -16.15 -12.56 11.98
CA VAL A 281 -14.70 -12.56 12.16
C VAL A 281 -14.35 -12.70 13.64
N VAL A 282 -13.28 -13.44 13.93
CA VAL A 282 -12.63 -13.47 15.23
C VAL A 282 -11.18 -13.06 15.07
N LEU A 283 -10.77 -12.09 15.88
CA LEU A 283 -9.41 -11.58 15.93
C LEU A 283 -8.89 -11.63 17.36
N ALA A 284 -7.59 -11.86 17.52
CA ALA A 284 -6.93 -11.72 18.80
C ALA A 284 -5.58 -11.05 18.63
N GLU A 285 -5.26 -10.16 19.56
CA GLU A 285 -4.01 -9.44 19.61
C GLU A 285 -3.39 -9.56 21.00
N GLN A 286 -2.09 -9.84 21.07
CA GLN A 286 -1.38 -9.85 22.34
C GLN A 286 -1.39 -8.47 23.00
N ILE A 287 -1.67 -8.44 24.30
CA ILE A 287 -1.56 -7.21 25.08
C ILE A 287 -0.07 -6.96 25.34
N VAL A 288 0.54 -6.04 24.60
CA VAL A 288 1.90 -5.57 24.85
C VAL A 288 1.86 -4.71 26.11
N GLN A 289 2.39 -5.24 27.22
CA GLN A 289 2.57 -4.50 28.47
C GLN A 289 3.86 -3.68 28.47
#